data_AF-A0A4R6DP03-F1
#
_entry.id   AF-A0A4R6DP03-F1
#
_cell.length_a   1.000
_cell.length_b   1.000
_cell.length_c   1.000
_cell.angle_alpha   90.00
_cell.angle_beta   90.00
_cell.angle_gamma   90.00
#
_symmetry.space_group_name_H-M   'P 1'
#
loop_
_entity.id
_entity.type
_entity.pdbx_description
1 polymer ?
#
loop_
_entity_poly.entity_id
_entity_poly.type
_entity_poly.pdbx_seq_one_letter_code
_entity_poly.pdbx_strand_id
1 'polypeptide(L)'
;MRRGGRPRRSSAEVLADAAAELFLEQGYGRTTVDQVAVRAGVSRATFFNYFTAKSDVLWLELDAAVASLPEHLAASTEGSAVRAVEEALLATARAHDPERVPWAIAQAEVMGIGPELVASVAARVTAQHATVAAFVAGRTGDHPAALWPQTVSGAMLGAAAAAFGVWVADGVGRRPLVEYVGAALTPVAAGLDGR
;
A
#
# COMPACT_ATOMS: atom_id res chain seq x y z
N MET A 1 25.69 -29.30 6.30
CA MET A 1 24.40 -29.08 6.99
C MET A 1 24.33 -27.63 7.45
N ARG A 2 23.44 -26.81 6.87
CA ARG A 2 23.01 -25.53 7.45
C ARG A 2 21.49 -25.58 7.52
N ARG A 3 20.95 -25.79 8.72
CA ARG A 3 19.51 -25.61 8.97
C ARG A 3 19.25 -24.10 8.93
N GLY A 4 18.72 -23.61 7.81
CA GLY A 4 18.14 -22.27 7.74
C GLY A 4 16.91 -22.24 8.64
N GLY A 5 17.06 -21.74 9.86
CA GLY A 5 15.91 -21.42 10.70
C GLY A 5 15.12 -20.30 10.02
N ARG A 6 13.79 -20.43 9.98
CA ARG A 6 12.89 -19.39 9.50
C ARG A 6 13.26 -18.06 10.18
N PRO A 7 13.43 -16.93 9.45
CA PRO A 7 13.74 -15.65 10.06
C PRO A 7 12.74 -15.34 11.19
N ARG A 8 13.22 -14.74 12.28
CA ARG A 8 12.35 -14.33 13.40
C ARG A 8 11.30 -13.37 12.83
N ARG A 9 10.01 -13.67 13.06
CA ARG A 9 8.92 -12.73 12.71
C ARG A 9 9.18 -11.39 13.36
N SER A 10 8.96 -10.31 12.60
CA SER A 10 9.08 -8.96 13.13
C SER A 10 7.97 -8.70 14.16
N SER A 11 8.19 -7.78 15.10
CA SER A 11 7.16 -7.40 16.08
C SER A 11 5.90 -6.85 15.42
N ALA A 12 6.02 -6.25 14.23
CA ALA A 12 4.88 -5.77 13.44
C ALA A 12 4.03 -6.92 12.89
N GLU A 13 4.67 -7.99 12.39
CA GLU A 13 3.96 -9.20 11.91
C GLU A 13 3.20 -9.88 13.05
N VAL A 14 3.81 -10.00 14.23
CA VAL A 14 3.16 -10.60 15.41
C VAL A 14 1.93 -9.78 15.85
N LEU A 15 2.04 -8.45 15.81
CA LEU A 15 0.93 -7.55 16.10
C LEU A 15 -0.21 -7.66 15.06
N ALA A 16 0.13 -7.74 13.78
CA ALA A 16 -0.85 -7.89 12.70
C ALA A 16 -1.56 -9.24 12.76
N ASP A 17 -0.84 -10.33 13.03
CA ASP A 17 -1.42 -11.67 13.23
C ASP A 17 -2.40 -11.67 14.42
N ALA A 18 -1.98 -11.14 15.56
CA ALA A 18 -2.81 -11.03 16.76
C ALA A 18 -4.08 -10.18 16.53
N ALA A 19 -3.95 -9.09 15.76
CA ALA A 19 -5.09 -8.28 15.37
C ALA A 19 -6.05 -9.04 14.45
N ALA A 20 -5.54 -9.73 13.44
CA ALA A 20 -6.34 -10.53 12.52
C ALA A 20 -7.14 -11.62 13.26
N GLU A 21 -6.50 -12.35 14.18
CA GLU A 21 -7.18 -13.34 15.04
C GLU A 21 -8.32 -12.72 15.84
N LEU A 22 -8.07 -11.62 16.54
CA LEU A 22 -9.09 -10.93 17.34
C LEU A 22 -10.22 -10.37 16.46
N PHE A 23 -9.91 -9.87 15.26
CA PHE A 23 -10.93 -9.41 14.32
C PHE A 23 -11.83 -10.55 13.85
N LEU A 24 -11.30 -11.76 13.69
CA LEU A 24 -12.09 -12.96 13.36
C LEU A 24 -12.89 -13.47 14.57
N GLU A 25 -12.30 -13.48 15.76
CA GLU A 25 -12.95 -14.00 16.98
C GLU A 25 -14.12 -13.13 17.45
N GLN A 26 -13.92 -11.82 17.48
CA GLN A 26 -14.84 -10.88 18.13
C GLN A 26 -15.18 -9.67 17.27
N GLY A 27 -14.71 -9.58 16.03
CA GLY A 27 -14.99 -8.47 15.12
C GLY A 27 -14.06 -7.27 15.33
N TYR A 28 -13.85 -6.50 14.26
CA TYR A 28 -12.99 -5.32 14.28
C TYR A 28 -13.45 -4.27 15.31
N GLY A 29 -14.74 -3.90 15.30
CA GLY A 29 -15.27 -2.83 16.15
C GLY A 29 -15.09 -3.08 17.65
N ARG A 30 -15.22 -4.33 18.11
CA ARG A 30 -15.07 -4.73 19.52
C ARG A 30 -13.62 -4.96 19.93
N THR A 31 -12.70 -5.00 18.99
CA THR A 31 -11.27 -5.20 19.26
C THR A 31 -10.58 -3.88 19.57
N THR A 32 -9.83 -3.84 20.68
CA THR A 32 -9.03 -2.67 21.09
C THR A 32 -7.54 -2.89 20.87
N VAL A 33 -6.78 -1.81 20.74
CA VAL A 33 -5.30 -1.86 20.64
C VAL A 33 -4.68 -2.57 21.85
N ASP A 34 -5.26 -2.42 23.04
CA ASP A 34 -4.77 -3.10 24.25
C ASP A 34 -4.94 -4.62 24.17
N GLN A 35 -6.09 -5.09 23.67
CA GLN A 35 -6.32 -6.52 23.46
C GLN A 35 -5.33 -7.11 22.44
N VAL A 36 -5.06 -6.38 21.36
CA VAL A 36 -4.05 -6.78 20.35
C VAL A 36 -2.66 -6.85 20.99
N ALA A 37 -2.25 -5.82 21.73
CA ALA A 37 -0.94 -5.79 22.38
C ALA A 37 -0.78 -6.94 23.39
N VAL A 38 -1.81 -7.19 24.21
CA VAL A 38 -1.84 -8.31 25.17
C VAL A 38 -1.73 -9.66 24.44
N ARG A 39 -2.51 -9.86 23.36
CA ARG A 39 -2.46 -11.10 22.56
C ARG A 39 -1.09 -11.32 21.92
N ALA A 40 -0.47 -10.25 21.43
CA ALA A 40 0.86 -10.27 20.84
C ALA A 40 2.01 -10.37 21.88
N GLY A 41 1.70 -10.28 23.18
CA GLY A 41 2.71 -10.31 24.25
C GLY A 41 3.62 -9.08 24.27
N VAL A 42 3.14 -7.93 23.81
CA VAL A 42 3.89 -6.65 23.78
C VAL A 42 3.14 -5.53 24.51
N SER A 43 3.81 -4.41 24.73
CA SER A 43 3.17 -3.25 25.36
C SER A 43 2.31 -2.47 24.35
N ARG A 44 1.33 -1.71 24.85
CA ARG A 44 0.57 -0.74 24.04
C ARG A 44 1.51 0.27 23.34
N ALA A 45 2.56 0.72 24.02
CA ALA A 45 3.56 1.61 23.42
C ALA A 45 4.28 0.95 22.22
N THR A 46 4.57 -0.35 22.32
CA THR A 46 5.14 -1.13 21.22
C THR A 46 4.21 -1.17 20.01
N PHE A 47 2.89 -1.28 20.20
CA PHE A 47 1.95 -1.16 19.09
C PHE A 47 2.11 0.17 18.35
N PHE A 48 2.11 1.29 19.10
CA PHE A 48 2.20 2.63 18.52
C PHE A 48 3.57 2.97 17.91
N ASN A 49 4.61 2.20 18.21
CA ASN A 49 5.88 2.30 17.50
C ASN A 49 5.78 1.82 16.04
N TYR A 50 4.80 0.96 15.72
CA TYR A 50 4.62 0.39 14.39
C TYR A 50 3.38 0.93 13.66
N PHE A 51 2.31 1.22 14.39
CA PHE A 51 1.01 1.54 13.83
C PHE A 51 0.41 2.78 14.49
N THR A 52 -0.10 3.73 13.72
CA THR A 52 -0.70 4.95 14.27
C THR A 52 -2.14 4.75 14.72
N ALA A 53 -2.84 3.81 14.08
CA ALA A 53 -4.21 3.44 14.37
C ALA A 53 -4.41 1.91 14.32
N LYS A 54 -5.54 1.46 14.86
CA LYS A 54 -5.94 0.03 14.79
C LYS A 54 -6.09 -0.45 13.35
N SER A 55 -6.59 0.40 12.44
CA SER A 55 -6.73 0.08 11.02
C SER A 55 -5.39 -0.13 10.32
N ASP A 56 -4.30 0.47 10.81
CA ASP A 56 -2.98 0.36 10.16
C ASP A 56 -2.44 -1.07 10.10
N VAL A 57 -2.84 -1.93 11.04
CA VAL A 57 -2.44 -3.34 11.05
C VAL A 57 -2.95 -4.10 9.81
N LEU A 58 -4.02 -3.61 9.18
CA LEU A 58 -4.61 -4.21 7.98
C LEU A 58 -3.79 -3.91 6.72
N TRP A 59 -2.80 -3.03 6.82
CA TRP A 59 -2.06 -2.52 5.67
C TRP A 59 -0.59 -2.90 5.69
N LEU A 60 -0.13 -3.69 6.66
CA LEU A 60 1.29 -4.02 6.85
C LEU A 60 1.97 -4.49 5.55
N GLU A 61 1.32 -5.37 4.79
CA GLU A 61 1.87 -5.89 3.54
C GLU A 61 1.84 -4.86 2.40
N LEU A 62 0.79 -4.03 2.35
CA LEU A 62 0.73 -2.91 1.41
C LEU A 62 1.80 -1.87 1.73
N ASP A 63 2.03 -1.57 3.00
CA ASP A 63 3.05 -0.63 3.46
C ASP A 63 4.45 -1.12 3.12
N ALA A 64 4.73 -2.42 3.27
CA ALA A 64 5.99 -3.01 2.84
C ALA A 64 6.17 -2.91 1.31
N ALA A 65 5.13 -3.20 0.53
CA ALA A 65 5.18 -3.06 -0.93
C ALA A 65 5.41 -1.59 -1.33
N VAL A 66 4.64 -0.67 -0.76
CA VAL A 66 4.74 0.77 -1.05
C VAL A 66 6.11 1.33 -0.64
N ALA A 67 6.71 0.85 0.45
CA ALA A 67 8.05 1.25 0.87
C ALA A 67 9.16 0.87 -0.13
N SER A 68 8.91 -0.09 -1.02
CA SER A 68 9.84 -0.47 -2.10
C SER A 68 9.78 0.44 -3.33
N LEU A 69 8.79 1.34 -3.42
CA LEU A 69 8.60 2.23 -4.57
C LEU A 69 9.85 3.06 -4.92
N PRO A 70 10.59 3.68 -3.98
CA PRO A 70 11.82 4.42 -4.31
C PRO A 70 12.87 3.55 -4.99
N GLU A 71 13.00 2.28 -4.59
CA GLU A 71 13.96 1.34 -5.17
C GLU A 71 13.56 0.99 -6.61
N HIS A 72 12.27 0.73 -6.85
CA HIS A 72 11.76 0.49 -8.20
C HIS A 72 11.92 1.71 -9.12
N LEU A 73 11.69 2.92 -8.61
CA LEU A 73 11.91 4.16 -9.37
C LEU A 73 13.40 4.32 -9.73
N ALA A 74 14.31 4.08 -8.80
CA ALA A 74 15.75 4.19 -9.03
C ALA A 74 16.28 3.11 -9.99
N ALA A 75 15.65 1.94 -10.03
CA ALA A 75 16.04 0.82 -10.90
C ALA A 75 15.46 0.93 -12.32
N SER A 76 14.49 1.82 -12.56
CA SER A 76 13.84 1.95 -13.86
C SER A 76 14.82 2.36 -14.96
N THR A 77 14.70 1.70 -16.11
CA THR A 77 15.51 1.97 -17.31
C THR A 77 14.73 2.72 -18.40
N GLU A 78 13.47 3.05 -18.13
CA GLU A 78 12.60 3.77 -19.06
C GLU A 78 13.14 5.16 -19.40
N GLY A 79 13.05 5.53 -20.68
CA GLY A 79 13.48 6.85 -21.14
C GLY A 79 12.60 7.96 -20.58
N SER A 80 11.27 7.72 -20.61
CA SER A 80 10.27 8.64 -20.08
C SER A 80 10.14 8.56 -18.57
N ALA A 81 10.06 9.72 -17.91
CA ALA A 81 9.76 9.81 -16.48
C ALA A 81 8.38 9.23 -16.14
N VAL A 82 7.39 9.38 -17.02
CA VAL A 82 6.04 8.85 -16.83
C VAL A 82 6.04 7.33 -16.92
N ARG A 83 6.70 6.77 -17.94
CA ARG A 83 6.83 5.31 -18.13
C ARG A 83 7.62 4.67 -16.98
N ALA A 84 8.64 5.35 -16.48
CA ALA A 84 9.39 4.89 -15.30
C ALA A 84 8.52 4.82 -14.04
N VAL A 85 7.64 5.80 -13.82
CA VAL A 85 6.68 5.76 -12.69
C VAL A 85 5.66 4.63 -12.87
N GLU A 86 5.16 4.41 -14.09
CA GLU A 86 4.28 3.27 -14.39
C GLU A 86 4.95 1.94 -14.08
N GLU A 87 6.17 1.72 -14.59
CA GLU A 87 6.96 0.50 -14.36
C GLU A 87 7.14 0.26 -12.85
N ALA A 88 7.52 1.31 -12.11
CA ALA A 88 7.77 1.20 -10.68
C ALA A 88 6.50 0.86 -9.88
N LEU A 89 5.36 1.48 -10.20
CA LEU A 89 4.08 1.16 -9.56
C LEU A 89 3.60 -0.25 -9.90
N LEU A 90 3.83 -0.72 -11.13
CA LEU A 90 3.53 -2.10 -11.52
C LEU A 90 4.42 -3.10 -10.78
N ALA A 91 5.71 -2.81 -10.62
CA ALA A 91 6.63 -3.65 -9.84
C ALA A 91 6.18 -3.75 -8.38
N THR A 92 5.83 -2.62 -7.77
CA THR A 92 5.25 -2.57 -6.42
C THR A 92 3.96 -3.39 -6.32
N ALA A 93 3.06 -3.29 -7.31
CA ALA A 93 1.82 -4.07 -7.33
C ALA A 93 2.04 -5.58 -7.48
N ARG A 94 3.08 -6.02 -8.21
CA ARG A 94 3.43 -7.45 -8.36
C ARG A 94 3.97 -8.07 -7.08
N ALA A 95 4.60 -7.27 -6.22
CA ALA A 95 5.10 -7.74 -4.93
C ALA A 95 3.96 -8.06 -3.94
N HIS A 96 2.74 -7.61 -4.24
CA HIS A 96 1.57 -7.86 -3.39
C HIS A 96 0.94 -9.22 -3.70
N ASP A 97 0.78 -10.03 -2.66
CA ASP A 97 0.16 -11.34 -2.78
C ASP A 97 -1.36 -11.21 -2.95
N PRO A 98 -1.95 -11.77 -4.02
CA PRO A 98 -3.37 -11.63 -4.27
C PRO A 98 -4.27 -12.29 -3.22
N GLU A 99 -3.76 -13.21 -2.41
CA GLU A 99 -4.51 -13.89 -1.35
C GLU A 99 -4.49 -13.12 -0.02
N ARG A 100 -3.65 -12.09 0.11
CA ARG A 100 -3.33 -11.46 1.41
C ARG A 100 -3.90 -10.06 1.60
N VAL A 101 -5.16 -9.84 1.18
CA VAL A 101 -5.92 -8.72 1.77
C VAL A 101 -6.64 -9.20 2.99
N PRO A 102 -6.43 -8.55 4.14
CA PRO A 102 -7.23 -8.81 5.32
C PRO A 102 -8.71 -8.78 4.97
N TRP A 103 -9.41 -9.85 5.29
CA TRP A 103 -10.85 -9.98 5.08
C TRP A 103 -11.63 -8.75 5.59
N ALA A 104 -11.14 -8.08 6.63
CA ALA A 104 -11.69 -6.83 7.14
C ALA A 104 -11.75 -5.67 6.12
N ILE A 105 -10.74 -5.54 5.24
CA ILE A 105 -10.75 -4.54 4.16
C ILE A 105 -11.81 -4.88 3.12
N ALA A 106 -11.94 -6.16 2.76
CA ALA A 106 -12.97 -6.63 1.81
C ALA A 106 -14.40 -6.56 2.38
N GLN A 107 -14.56 -6.43 3.69
CA GLN A 107 -15.85 -6.32 4.38
C GLN A 107 -16.05 -4.97 5.08
N ALA A 108 -15.32 -3.95 4.63
CA ALA A 108 -15.29 -2.62 5.23
C ALA A 108 -16.68 -2.01 5.46
N GLU A 109 -17.60 -2.20 4.51
CA GLU A 109 -18.98 -1.71 4.60
C GLU A 109 -19.77 -2.43 5.69
N VAL A 110 -19.70 -3.77 5.72
CA VAL A 110 -20.36 -4.61 6.72
C VAL A 110 -19.85 -4.28 8.13
N MET A 111 -18.56 -3.97 8.25
CA MET A 111 -17.94 -3.57 9.52
C MET A 111 -18.16 -2.11 9.90
N GLY A 112 -18.68 -1.27 9.01
CA GLY A 112 -18.87 0.17 9.23
C GLY A 112 -17.55 0.96 9.33
N ILE A 113 -16.46 0.47 8.72
CA ILE A 113 -15.11 1.06 8.81
C ILE A 113 -14.64 1.71 7.51
N GLY A 114 -15.51 1.78 6.50
CA GLY A 114 -15.20 2.38 5.20
C GLY A 114 -14.50 3.75 5.28
N PRO A 115 -15.04 4.74 6.01
CA PRO A 115 -14.40 6.05 6.13
C PRO A 115 -13.00 6.00 6.75
N GLU A 116 -12.77 5.14 7.75
CA GLU A 116 -11.46 4.96 8.39
C GLU A 116 -10.45 4.40 7.40
N LEU A 117 -10.85 3.39 6.61
CA LEU A 117 -9.98 2.79 5.59
C LEU A 117 -9.68 3.74 4.43
N VAL A 118 -10.65 4.54 3.98
CA VAL A 118 -10.44 5.57 2.96
C VAL A 118 -9.39 6.58 3.43
N ALA A 119 -9.50 7.07 4.68
CA ALA A 119 -8.50 7.97 5.25
C ALA A 119 -7.11 7.33 5.32
N SER A 120 -7.06 6.05 5.69
CA SER A 120 -5.81 5.27 5.77
C SER A 120 -5.14 5.11 4.39
N VAL A 121 -5.91 4.88 3.33
CA VAL A 121 -5.38 4.85 1.94
C VAL A 121 -4.89 6.23 1.51
N ALA A 122 -5.65 7.29 1.79
CA ALA A 122 -5.26 8.66 1.45
C ALA A 122 -3.93 9.07 2.09
N ALA A 123 -3.69 8.66 3.35
CA ALA A 123 -2.42 8.88 4.02
C ALA A 123 -1.23 8.22 3.29
N ARG A 124 -1.41 6.98 2.80
CA ARG A 124 -0.38 6.25 2.04
C ARG A 124 -0.07 6.89 0.70
N VAL A 125 -1.11 7.29 -0.04
CA VAL A 125 -0.97 8.05 -1.29
C VAL A 125 -0.20 9.35 -1.04
N THR A 126 -0.59 10.09 -0.01
CA THR A 126 0.05 11.36 0.36
C THR A 126 1.53 11.16 0.72
N ALA A 127 1.86 10.09 1.45
CA ALA A 127 3.23 9.77 1.83
C ALA A 127 4.15 9.51 0.63
N GLN A 128 3.63 8.94 -0.46
CA GLN A 128 4.41 8.64 -1.67
C GLN A 128 4.49 9.81 -2.66
N HIS A 129 3.59 10.78 -2.53
CA HIS A 129 3.45 11.87 -3.49
C HIS A 129 4.76 12.67 -3.68
N ALA A 130 5.45 12.97 -2.58
CA ALA A 130 6.72 13.70 -2.62
C ALA A 130 7.83 12.90 -3.32
N THR A 131 7.91 11.60 -3.08
CA THR A 131 8.89 10.69 -3.71
C THR A 131 8.72 10.67 -5.23
N VAL A 132 7.50 10.45 -5.71
CA VAL A 132 7.22 10.37 -7.16
C VAL A 132 7.43 11.72 -7.83
N ALA A 133 6.97 12.81 -7.21
CA ALA A 133 7.17 14.16 -7.75
C ALA A 133 8.67 14.53 -7.82
N ALA A 134 9.46 14.19 -6.80
CA ALA A 134 10.91 14.42 -6.81
C ALA A 134 11.61 13.59 -7.89
N PHE A 135 11.20 12.33 -8.08
CA PHE A 135 11.73 11.47 -9.14
C PHE A 135 11.47 12.07 -10.54
N VAL A 136 10.21 12.45 -10.83
CA VAL A 136 9.84 13.03 -12.12
C VAL A 136 10.62 14.31 -12.38
N ALA A 137 10.69 15.21 -11.39
CA ALA A 137 11.45 16.44 -11.48
C ALA A 137 12.95 16.20 -11.76
N GLY A 138 13.56 15.21 -11.11
CA GLY A 138 14.95 14.83 -11.38
C GLY A 138 15.20 14.32 -12.80
N ARG A 139 14.19 13.69 -13.42
CA ARG A 139 14.27 13.19 -14.81
C ARG A 139 13.99 14.26 -15.86
N THR A 140 13.14 15.25 -15.55
CA THR A 140 12.76 16.31 -16.51
C THR A 140 13.55 17.60 -16.35
N GLY A 141 14.31 17.76 -15.26
CA GLY A 141 15.02 19.00 -14.94
C GLY A 141 14.12 20.08 -14.32
N ASP A 142 12.91 19.72 -13.88
CA ASP A 142 11.96 20.62 -13.23
C ASP A 142 12.20 20.75 -11.71
N HIS A 143 11.49 21.67 -11.07
CA HIS A 143 11.36 21.71 -9.62
C HIS A 143 10.31 20.69 -9.13
N PRO A 144 10.52 19.94 -8.02
CA PRO A 144 9.54 18.96 -7.52
C PRO A 144 8.13 19.52 -7.25
N ALA A 145 8.03 20.79 -6.87
CA ALA A 145 6.75 21.48 -6.66
C ALA A 145 6.15 22.11 -7.94
N ALA A 146 6.79 21.96 -9.10
CA ALA A 146 6.25 22.45 -10.36
C ALA A 146 4.99 21.66 -10.76
N LEU A 147 4.10 22.29 -11.53
CA LEU A 147 2.80 21.71 -11.90
C LEU A 147 2.95 20.33 -12.54
N TRP A 148 3.95 20.14 -13.40
CA TRP A 148 4.10 18.91 -14.15
C TRP A 148 4.48 17.69 -13.29
N PRO A 149 5.57 17.70 -12.50
CA PRO A 149 5.86 16.60 -11.56
C PRO A 149 4.72 16.32 -10.57
N GLN A 150 4.04 17.36 -10.10
CA GLN A 150 2.88 17.24 -9.21
C GLN A 150 1.70 16.55 -9.92
N THR A 151 1.46 16.88 -11.18
CA THR A 151 0.40 16.29 -12.02
C THR A 151 0.68 14.81 -12.28
N VAL A 152 1.90 14.46 -12.70
CA VAL A 152 2.29 13.06 -12.93
C VAL A 152 2.13 12.25 -11.65
N SER A 153 2.66 12.75 -10.53
CA SER A 153 2.56 12.08 -9.23
C SER A 153 1.10 11.86 -8.81
N GLY A 154 0.28 12.91 -8.83
CA GLY A 154 -1.12 12.83 -8.41
C GLY A 154 -1.96 11.92 -9.32
N ALA A 155 -1.77 12.00 -10.64
CA ALA A 155 -2.51 11.18 -11.60
C ALA A 155 -2.14 9.70 -11.47
N MET A 156 -0.85 9.37 -11.38
CA MET A 156 -0.38 7.98 -11.32
C MET A 156 -0.74 7.33 -9.98
N LEU A 157 -0.51 8.01 -8.85
CA LEU A 157 -0.87 7.48 -7.53
C LEU A 157 -2.39 7.39 -7.34
N GLY A 158 -3.14 8.36 -7.85
CA GLY A 158 -4.61 8.34 -7.82
C GLY A 158 -5.19 7.17 -8.63
N ALA A 159 -4.66 6.91 -9.83
CA ALA A 159 -5.07 5.78 -10.66
C ALA A 159 -4.74 4.43 -9.99
N ALA A 160 -3.55 4.29 -9.38
CA ALA A 160 -3.19 3.09 -8.62
C ALA A 160 -4.10 2.88 -7.39
N ALA A 161 -4.43 3.94 -6.66
CA ALA A 161 -5.35 3.86 -5.51
C ALA A 161 -6.77 3.48 -5.93
N ALA A 162 -7.27 4.00 -7.05
CA ALA A 162 -8.56 3.61 -7.61
C ALA A 162 -8.58 2.12 -8.01
N ALA A 163 -7.52 1.65 -8.69
CA ALA A 163 -7.37 0.24 -9.03
C ALA A 163 -7.37 -0.67 -7.80
N PHE A 164 -6.66 -0.26 -6.73
CA PHE A 164 -6.66 -1.00 -5.47
C PHE A 164 -8.05 -1.07 -4.84
N GLY A 165 -8.80 0.03 -4.84
CA GLY A 165 -10.18 0.06 -4.33
C GLY A 165 -11.11 -0.91 -5.06
N VAL A 166 -11.03 -0.96 -6.40
CA VAL A 166 -11.78 -1.94 -7.21
C VAL A 166 -11.33 -3.37 -6.91
N TRP A 167 -10.03 -3.60 -6.83
CA TRP A 167 -9.47 -4.92 -6.52
C TRP A 167 -9.88 -5.46 -5.16
N VAL A 168 -10.03 -4.58 -4.16
CA VAL A 168 -10.60 -4.92 -2.85
C VAL A 168 -12.08 -5.32 -2.97
N ALA A 169 -12.86 -4.55 -3.72
CA ALA A 169 -14.30 -4.76 -3.88
C ALA A 169 -14.63 -6.08 -4.62
N ASP A 170 -13.77 -6.52 -5.53
CA ASP A 170 -13.93 -7.79 -6.26
C ASP A 170 -13.81 -9.04 -5.37
N GLY A 171 -13.26 -8.91 -4.15
CA GLY A 171 -13.32 -9.96 -3.13
C GLY A 171 -12.72 -11.30 -3.54
N VAL A 172 -13.42 -12.40 -3.22
CA VAL A 172 -12.96 -13.78 -3.47
C VAL A 172 -13.04 -14.07 -4.98
N GLY A 173 -11.88 -14.32 -5.60
CA GLY A 173 -11.77 -14.57 -7.05
C GLY A 173 -11.18 -13.41 -7.86
N ARG A 174 -10.80 -12.31 -7.19
CA ARG A 174 -10.04 -11.22 -7.82
C ARG A 174 -8.75 -11.73 -8.47
N ARG A 175 -8.40 -11.11 -9.61
CA ARG A 175 -7.13 -11.34 -10.31
C ARG A 175 -5.97 -10.68 -9.55
N PRO A 176 -4.69 -10.95 -9.90
CA PRO A 176 -3.55 -10.24 -9.33
C PRO A 176 -3.70 -8.71 -9.37
N LEU A 177 -3.31 -8.02 -8.30
CA LEU A 177 -3.43 -6.55 -8.17
C LEU A 177 -2.79 -5.81 -9.35
N VAL A 178 -1.64 -6.30 -9.83
CA VAL A 178 -0.94 -5.73 -11.00
C VAL A 178 -1.83 -5.63 -12.24
N GLU A 179 -2.80 -6.52 -12.44
CA GLU A 179 -3.70 -6.45 -13.60
C GLU A 179 -4.65 -5.26 -13.52
N TYR A 180 -5.14 -4.96 -12.31
CA TYR A 180 -6.00 -3.80 -12.06
C TYR A 180 -5.20 -2.50 -12.14
N VAL A 181 -4.02 -2.49 -11.53
CA VAL A 181 -3.11 -1.34 -11.55
C VAL A 181 -2.67 -1.06 -12.99
N GLY A 182 -2.29 -2.07 -13.77
CA GLY A 182 -1.96 -1.91 -15.20
C GLY A 182 -3.12 -1.35 -16.01
N ALA A 183 -4.32 -1.91 -15.86
CA ALA A 183 -5.50 -1.42 -16.56
C ALA A 183 -5.80 0.07 -16.27
N ALA A 184 -5.51 0.54 -15.05
CA ALA A 184 -5.69 1.94 -14.66
C ALA A 184 -4.52 2.84 -15.10
N LEU A 185 -3.27 2.40 -14.94
CA LEU A 185 -2.09 3.23 -15.19
C LEU A 185 -1.79 3.41 -16.67
N THR A 186 -1.92 2.36 -17.49
CA THR A 186 -1.54 2.44 -18.91
C THR A 186 -2.22 3.57 -19.70
N PRO A 187 -3.55 3.78 -19.62
CA PRO A 187 -4.16 4.92 -20.32
C PRO A 187 -3.73 6.28 -19.74
N VAL A 188 -3.49 6.38 -18.43
CA VAL A 188 -3.01 7.61 -17.78
C VAL A 188 -1.60 7.94 -18.23
N ALA A 189 -0.70 6.94 -18.20
CA ALA A 189 0.68 7.08 -18.65
C ALA A 189 0.74 7.47 -20.13
N ALA A 190 -0.02 6.80 -21.00
CA ALA A 190 -0.07 7.15 -22.42
C ALA A 190 -0.55 8.60 -22.67
N GLY A 191 -1.53 9.07 -21.91
CA GLY A 191 -2.02 10.45 -22.01
C GLY A 191 -1.04 11.51 -21.51
N LEU A 192 -0.22 11.17 -20.50
CA LEU A 192 0.79 12.07 -19.95
C LEU A 192 2.09 12.06 -20.76
N ASP A 193 2.47 10.92 -21.33
CA ASP A 193 3.71 10.73 -22.08
C ASP A 193 3.66 11.33 -23.50
N GLY A 194 2.46 11.60 -24.02
CA GLY A 194 2.25 12.26 -25.30
C GLY A 194 2.44 13.79 -25.28
N ARG A 195 2.97 14.36 -24.20
CA ARG A 195 3.33 15.79 -24.08
C ARG A 195 4.78 16.06 -24.45
#